data_AF-L0CR09-F1
#
_entry.id   AF-L0CR09-F1
#
_cell.length_a   1.000
_cell.length_b   1.000
_cell.length_c   1.000
_cell.angle_alpha   90.00
_cell.angle_beta   90.00
_cell.angle_gamma   90.00
#
_symmetry.space_group_name_H-M   'P 1'
#
loop_
_entity.id
_entity.type
_entity.pdbx_description
1 polymer ?
#
loop_
_entity_poly.entity_id
_entity_poly.type
_entity_poly.pdbx_seq_one_letter_code
_entity_poly.pdbx_strand_id
1 'polypeptide(L)'
;MDQEVMDFFDFSKELKRVAAAPQGYISSDPRLMATKFKSSEVPNREMIGTDYVSKIVAKEKCLLNGTLLNEQPQGKRIRTLDDLDTDDEGEETEIRRDDEYYKKFRFNLNRDKNLSIYAKREEILAAINAHPVVIIKGETGCGKTTQVPQYILDEAYKSGKYCNIVVTQPRRIAAISIANRVCQEREWQQNTVCSFQVGLHRPNSLEDTRLLYCTTGVLLNNLINNKTLTHYTHIVLDEVHERDQNMDFLLIVVRRLLATNSRHVKIILMSATIDAKELSDYFTTTNSIPPVITTNHRRKHSIEKFYRDQLGSIIWNEEDVGHQQVPEINKHGYRAAVKIIVIIDNMERKAAIQSRQSYDEALRYGAVLIFL
;
A
#
# COMPACT_ATOMS: atom_id res chain seq x y z
N MET A 1 -9.77 -0.43 28.20
CA MET A 1 -8.90 -0.11 27.04
C MET A 1 -7.50 0.12 27.60
N ASP A 2 -6.47 -0.53 27.07
CA ASP A 2 -5.11 -0.48 27.66
C ASP A 2 -4.59 0.96 27.82
N GLN A 3 -4.11 1.30 29.01
CA GLN A 3 -3.54 2.61 29.33
C GLN A 3 -2.42 2.97 28.33
N GLU A 4 -1.64 1.98 27.88
CA GLU A 4 -0.56 2.16 26.89
C GLU A 4 -1.03 2.52 25.48
N VAL A 5 -2.24 2.11 25.08
CA VAL A 5 -2.83 2.48 23.79
C VAL A 5 -3.32 3.92 23.87
N MET A 6 -3.99 4.29 24.97
CA MET A 6 -4.42 5.67 25.18
C MET A 6 -3.23 6.62 25.25
N ASP A 7 -2.14 6.21 25.91
CA ASP A 7 -0.89 6.96 26.03
C ASP A 7 -0.25 7.27 24.68
N PHE A 8 -0.34 6.34 23.72
CA PHE A 8 0.23 6.49 22.39
C PHE A 8 -0.48 7.54 21.54
N PHE A 9 -1.81 7.63 21.67
CA PHE A 9 -2.63 8.61 20.95
C PHE A 9 -2.80 9.92 21.72
N ASP A 10 -2.10 10.09 22.84
CA ASP A 10 -2.11 11.34 23.59
C ASP A 10 -1.07 12.32 23.01
N PHE A 11 -1.51 13.07 22.00
CA PHE A 11 -0.69 14.09 21.36
C PHE A 11 -0.51 15.37 22.19
N SER A 12 -1.11 15.46 23.39
CA SER A 12 -0.93 16.60 24.29
C SER A 12 0.37 16.53 25.09
N LYS A 13 1.03 15.37 25.10
CA LYS A 13 2.34 15.17 25.73
C LYS A 13 3.41 16.02 25.06
N GLU A 14 4.20 16.74 25.87
CA GLU A 14 5.39 17.42 25.38
C GLU A 14 6.34 16.41 24.74
N LEU A 15 6.64 16.63 23.45
CA LEU A 15 7.61 15.84 22.72
C LEU A 15 9.02 16.25 23.18
N LYS A 16 9.47 15.68 24.29
CA LYS A 16 10.82 15.91 24.83
C LYS A 16 11.87 15.29 23.91
N ARG A 17 12.29 16.05 22.89
CA ARG A 17 13.50 15.74 22.13
C ARG A 17 14.68 15.93 23.07
N VAL A 18 15.35 14.83 23.42
CA VAL A 18 16.69 14.91 24.02
C VAL A 18 17.61 15.38 22.89
N ALA A 19 17.89 16.68 22.86
CA ALA A 19 18.86 17.24 21.94
C ALA A 19 20.23 16.69 22.32
N ALA A 20 20.71 15.68 21.59
CA ALA A 20 22.14 15.43 21.53
C ALA A 20 22.74 16.57 20.71
N ALA A 21 23.47 17.47 21.36
CA ALA A 21 24.19 18.52 20.65
C ALA A 21 25.18 17.86 19.66
N PRO A 22 25.14 18.19 18.37
CA PRO A 22 26.16 17.71 17.45
C PRO A 22 27.51 18.29 17.87
N GLN A 23 28.44 17.43 18.29
CA GLN A 23 29.83 17.83 18.51
C GLN A 23 30.56 17.82 17.18
N GLY A 24 30.50 18.96 16.48
CA GLY A 24 31.28 19.19 15.27
C GLY A 24 31.57 20.69 15.12
N TYR A 25 32.84 21.06 15.00
CA TYR A 25 33.26 22.43 14.69
C TYR A 25 33.54 22.53 13.19
N ILE A 26 32.92 23.49 12.51
CA ILE A 26 33.29 23.86 11.14
C ILE A 26 34.31 24.99 11.25
N SER A 27 35.55 24.73 10.85
CA SER A 27 36.58 25.76 10.69
C SER A 27 36.25 26.65 9.49
N SER A 28 36.33 27.97 9.68
CA SER A 28 35.90 29.00 8.73
C SER A 28 36.93 29.33 7.64
N ASP A 29 37.97 28.51 7.44
CA ASP A 29 39.01 28.72 6.42
C ASP A 29 38.85 27.77 5.21
N PRO A 30 38.40 28.27 4.04
CA PRO A 30 38.23 27.46 2.82
C PRO A 30 39.53 26.90 2.24
N ARG A 31 40.70 27.39 2.69
CA ARG A 31 42.01 27.01 2.13
C ARG A 31 42.53 25.69 2.68
N LEU A 32 41.97 25.19 3.78
CA LEU A 32 42.34 23.90 4.39
C LEU A 32 41.73 22.68 3.67
N MET A 33 40.84 22.89 2.69
CA MET A 33 40.15 21.84 1.91
C MET A 33 40.93 21.34 0.69
N ALA A 34 42.12 21.86 0.41
CA ALA A 34 42.93 21.42 -0.73
C ALA A 34 43.75 20.17 -0.38
N THR A 35 43.11 18.99 -0.38
CA THR A 35 43.84 17.71 -0.44
C THR A 35 43.63 17.03 -1.79
N LYS A 36 44.73 16.50 -2.34
CA LYS A 36 44.74 15.79 -3.63
C LYS A 36 43.81 14.59 -3.56
N PHE A 37 42.89 14.50 -4.53
CA PHE A 37 42.00 13.37 -4.74
C PHE A 37 42.81 12.07 -4.82
N LYS A 38 42.69 11.21 -3.81
CA LYS A 38 43.17 9.83 -3.84
C LYS A 38 41.98 8.90 -3.64
N SER A 39 41.86 8.00 -4.61
CA SER A 39 41.19 6.70 -4.61
C SER A 39 39.66 6.61 -4.50
N SER A 40 39.16 5.83 -5.45
CA SER A 40 37.83 5.30 -5.74
C SER A 40 37.17 4.47 -4.61
N GLU A 41 37.06 5.00 -3.39
CA GLU A 41 36.21 4.38 -2.37
C GLU A 41 34.86 5.11 -2.29
N VAL A 42 33.77 4.34 -2.32
CA VAL A 42 32.41 4.85 -2.12
C VAL A 42 32.39 5.56 -0.77
N PRO A 43 31.94 6.83 -0.68
CA PRO A 43 31.93 7.56 0.58
C PRO A 43 31.10 6.79 1.60
N ASN A 44 31.77 6.28 2.62
CA ASN A 44 31.12 5.59 3.73
C ASN A 44 30.33 6.65 4.49
N ARG A 45 28.99 6.63 4.38
CA ARG A 45 28.14 7.54 5.13
C ARG A 45 28.25 7.16 6.61
N GLU A 46 28.98 7.95 7.39
CA GLU A 46 28.90 7.85 8.84
C GLU A 46 27.44 8.08 9.26
N MET A 47 26.80 7.03 9.80
CA MET A 47 25.46 7.14 10.37
C MET A 47 25.56 7.91 11.69
N ILE A 48 25.46 9.23 11.61
CA ILE A 48 25.42 10.09 12.79
C ILE A 48 23.97 10.15 13.29
N GLY A 49 23.72 9.45 14.41
CA GLY A 49 22.60 9.70 15.31
C GLY A 49 21.40 8.74 15.20
N THR A 50 21.41 7.63 15.95
CA THR A 50 20.18 6.84 16.24
C THR A 50 20.26 5.98 17.52
N ASP A 51 21.06 6.32 18.54
CA ASP A 51 21.14 5.50 19.78
C ASP A 51 19.78 5.35 20.50
N TYR A 52 18.89 6.33 20.35
CA TYR A 52 17.54 6.26 20.89
C TYR A 52 16.63 5.31 20.09
N VAL A 53 16.87 5.13 18.78
CA VAL A 53 16.06 4.27 17.91
C VAL A 53 16.18 2.82 18.34
N SER A 54 17.40 2.36 18.62
CA SER A 54 17.65 0.98 19.09
C SER A 54 16.85 0.66 20.36
N LYS A 55 16.77 1.62 21.30
CA LYS A 55 15.98 1.47 22.53
C LYS A 55 14.47 1.44 22.26
N ILE A 56 13.98 2.30 21.36
CA ILE A 56 12.56 2.33 20.98
C ILE A 56 12.17 1.02 20.27
N VAL A 57 12.95 0.59 19.29
CA VAL A 57 12.72 -0.66 18.53
C VAL A 57 12.75 -1.87 19.47
N ALA A 58 13.68 -1.92 20.43
CA ALA A 58 13.74 -3.00 21.40
C ALA A 58 12.51 -3.02 22.32
N LYS A 59 12.07 -1.85 22.81
CA LYS A 59 10.84 -1.72 23.61
C LYS A 59 9.61 -2.15 22.83
N GLU A 60 9.50 -1.72 21.57
CA GLU A 60 8.37 -2.08 20.69
C GLU A 60 8.34 -3.59 20.39
N LYS A 61 9.50 -4.21 20.10
CA LYS A 61 9.62 -5.66 19.96
C LYS A 61 9.21 -6.41 21.24
N CYS A 62 9.61 -5.90 22.40
CA CYS A 62 9.23 -6.50 23.69
C CYS A 62 7.72 -6.45 23.90
N LEU A 63 7.07 -5.32 23.59
CA LEU A 63 5.62 -5.19 23.64
C LEU A 63 4.95 -6.20 22.70
N LEU A 64 5.34 -6.21 21.42
CA LEU A 64 4.85 -7.14 20.41
C LEU A 64 4.94 -8.61 20.84
N ASN A 65 6.05 -9.01 21.46
CA ASN A 65 6.27 -10.38 21.90
C ASN A 65 5.55 -10.70 23.22
N GLY A 66 5.60 -9.79 24.20
CA GLY A 66 5.05 -9.97 25.54
C GLY A 66 3.52 -9.96 25.57
N THR A 67 2.85 -9.20 24.70
CA THR A 67 1.38 -9.27 24.64
C THR A 67 0.90 -10.60 24.01
N LEU A 68 1.67 -11.19 23.09
CA LEU A 68 1.35 -12.48 22.44
C LEU A 68 1.70 -13.71 23.32
N LEU A 69 2.58 -13.59 24.31
CA LEU A 69 2.97 -14.70 25.20
C LEU A 69 1.95 -14.98 26.33
N ASN A 70 1.02 -14.05 26.60
CA ASN A 70 -0.10 -14.32 27.50
C ASN A 70 -1.24 -15.03 26.75
N GLU A 71 -1.02 -16.30 26.40
CA GLU A 71 -2.08 -17.22 26.01
C GLU A 71 -2.18 -18.35 27.04
N GLN A 72 -3.02 -18.13 28.05
CA GLN A 72 -4.06 -19.10 28.36
C GLN A 72 -5.37 -18.61 27.72
N PRO A 73 -6.23 -19.50 27.20
CA PRO A 73 -7.47 -19.13 26.52
C PRO A 73 -8.52 -18.71 27.56
N GLN A 74 -8.38 -17.51 28.11
CA GLN A 74 -9.42 -16.86 28.93
C GLN A 74 -9.46 -15.35 28.64
N GLY A 75 -9.93 -14.98 27.45
CA GLY A 75 -10.17 -13.59 27.08
C GLY A 75 -11.60 -13.18 27.44
N LYS A 76 -11.81 -12.60 28.63
CA LYS A 76 -13.03 -11.84 28.93
C LYS A 76 -13.16 -10.67 27.96
N ARG A 77 -14.25 -10.66 27.21
CA ARG A 77 -14.76 -9.58 26.36
C ARG A 77 -14.76 -8.26 27.15
N ILE A 78 -14.12 -7.22 26.62
CA ILE A 78 -14.30 -5.86 27.14
C ILE A 78 -15.69 -5.40 26.69
N ARG A 79 -16.67 -5.45 27.61
CA ARG A 79 -18.02 -4.91 27.42
C ARG A 79 -17.92 -3.39 27.27
N THR A 80 -18.62 -2.83 26.28
CA THR A 80 -18.88 -1.39 26.19
C THR A 80 -20.00 -1.02 27.16
N LEU A 81 -20.09 0.27 27.54
CA LEU A 81 -21.01 0.75 28.57
C LEU A 81 -22.50 0.56 28.23
N ASP A 82 -22.82 0.13 27.00
CA ASP A 82 -24.17 -0.17 26.51
C ASP A 82 -24.58 -1.66 26.67
N ASP A 83 -23.71 -2.54 27.19
CA ASP A 83 -23.96 -3.99 27.30
C ASP A 83 -24.30 -4.47 28.74
N LEU A 84 -24.85 -3.60 29.58
CA LEU A 84 -25.25 -3.91 30.96
C LEU A 84 -26.78 -4.01 31.07
N ASP A 85 -27.34 -5.10 30.54
CA ASP A 85 -28.63 -5.65 30.98
C ASP A 85 -28.83 -7.04 30.37
N THR A 86 -28.13 -8.04 30.91
CA THR A 86 -28.56 -9.47 30.96
C THR A 86 -27.47 -10.29 31.66
N ASP A 87 -27.83 -10.87 32.79
CA ASP A 87 -27.08 -11.94 33.44
C ASP A 87 -27.32 -13.23 32.64
N ASP A 88 -26.31 -13.76 31.94
CA ASP A 88 -26.37 -15.15 31.48
C ASP A 88 -24.97 -15.80 31.43
N GLU A 89 -24.93 -17.05 31.89
CA GLU A 89 -23.73 -17.86 32.02
C GLU A 89 -23.41 -18.57 30.69
N GLY A 90 -22.14 -18.57 30.29
CA GLY A 90 -21.59 -19.63 29.42
C GLY A 90 -21.76 -19.53 27.89
N GLU A 91 -21.84 -18.34 27.28
CA GLU A 91 -21.92 -18.24 25.81
C GLU A 91 -20.56 -18.40 25.11
N GLU A 92 -20.41 -19.50 24.35
CA GLU A 92 -19.47 -19.58 23.22
C GLU A 92 -19.69 -18.36 22.30
N THR A 93 -18.62 -17.68 21.89
CA THR A 93 -18.75 -16.46 21.08
C THR A 93 -19.30 -16.80 19.71
N GLU A 94 -20.61 -16.60 19.52
CA GLU A 94 -21.29 -16.93 18.28
C GLU A 94 -20.66 -16.14 17.11
N ILE A 95 -20.09 -16.86 16.14
CA ILE A 95 -19.48 -16.24 14.97
C ILE A 95 -20.60 -15.58 14.17
N ARG A 96 -20.61 -14.24 14.12
CA ARG A 96 -21.58 -13.46 13.33
C ARG A 96 -21.64 -14.01 11.90
N ARG A 97 -22.83 -14.47 11.52
CA ARG A 97 -23.14 -14.92 10.16
C ARG A 97 -23.85 -13.83 9.38
N ASP A 98 -23.51 -13.72 8.10
CA ASP A 98 -24.08 -12.74 7.17
C ASP A 98 -24.79 -13.44 5.98
N ASP A 99 -25.26 -14.68 6.18
CA ASP A 99 -25.91 -15.49 5.14
C ASP A 99 -27.11 -14.79 4.47
N GLU A 100 -27.94 -14.10 5.26
CA GLU A 100 -29.07 -13.32 4.74
C GLU A 100 -28.63 -12.10 3.93
N TYR A 101 -27.56 -11.43 4.37
CA TYR A 101 -26.98 -10.31 3.64
C TYR A 101 -26.47 -10.78 2.27
N TYR A 102 -25.75 -11.90 2.24
CA TYR A 102 -25.17 -12.42 1.00
C TYR A 102 -26.22 -12.84 -0.03
N LYS A 103 -27.43 -13.24 0.39
CA LYS A 103 -28.55 -13.55 -0.52
C LYS A 103 -29.07 -12.32 -1.29
N LYS A 104 -28.80 -11.10 -0.81
CA LYS A 104 -29.26 -9.85 -1.45
C LYS A 104 -28.46 -9.48 -2.70
N PHE A 105 -27.24 -10.01 -2.86
CA PHE A 105 -26.31 -9.58 -3.91
C PHE A 105 -25.72 -10.75 -4.69
N ARG A 106 -25.24 -10.48 -5.91
CA ARG A 106 -24.63 -11.49 -6.77
C ARG A 106 -23.16 -11.70 -6.43
N PHE A 107 -22.82 -12.78 -5.73
CA PHE A 107 -21.43 -13.14 -5.46
C PHE A 107 -20.81 -14.07 -6.53
N ASN A 108 -21.62 -14.62 -7.44
CA ASN A 108 -21.15 -15.48 -8.53
C ASN A 108 -20.48 -14.67 -9.64
N LEU A 109 -19.14 -14.64 -9.63
CA LEU A 109 -18.31 -13.99 -10.65
C LEU A 109 -17.58 -15.00 -11.54
N ASN A 110 -17.71 -14.82 -12.86
CA ASN A 110 -16.80 -15.45 -13.80
C ASN A 110 -15.50 -14.63 -13.89
N ARG A 111 -14.45 -15.11 -13.22
CA ARG A 111 -13.17 -14.39 -13.11
C ARG A 111 -12.37 -14.51 -14.39
N ASP A 112 -11.70 -13.42 -14.75
CA ASP A 112 -10.65 -13.46 -15.77
C ASP A 112 -9.46 -14.31 -15.26
N LYS A 113 -9.36 -15.54 -15.77
CA LYS A 113 -8.29 -16.47 -15.43
C LYS A 113 -6.94 -16.08 -16.02
N ASN A 114 -6.88 -15.05 -16.87
CA ASN A 114 -5.65 -14.59 -17.50
C ASN A 114 -4.80 -13.68 -16.59
N LEU A 115 -5.35 -13.19 -15.47
CA LEU A 115 -4.61 -12.39 -14.51
C LEU A 115 -3.60 -13.25 -13.73
N SER A 116 -2.34 -12.83 -13.64
CA SER A 116 -1.29 -13.61 -12.98
C SER A 116 -1.54 -13.86 -11.48
N ILE A 117 -2.28 -12.97 -10.81
CA ILE A 117 -2.69 -13.17 -9.41
C ILE A 117 -3.65 -14.36 -9.24
N TYR A 118 -4.39 -14.74 -10.28
CA TYR A 118 -5.38 -15.83 -10.22
C TYR A 118 -4.72 -17.18 -9.91
N ALA A 119 -3.55 -17.45 -10.50
CA ALA A 119 -2.79 -18.68 -10.26
C ALA A 119 -2.34 -18.83 -8.79
N LYS A 120 -2.27 -17.73 -8.05
CA LYS A 120 -1.85 -17.68 -6.64
C LYS A 120 -3.02 -17.56 -5.67
N ARG A 121 -4.27 -17.60 -6.15
CA ARG A 121 -5.48 -17.38 -5.33
C ARG A 121 -5.55 -18.29 -4.09
N GLU A 122 -5.35 -19.59 -4.27
CA GLU A 122 -5.46 -20.56 -3.16
C GLU A 122 -4.33 -20.39 -2.14
N GLU A 123 -3.10 -20.15 -2.62
CA GLU A 123 -1.94 -19.84 -1.79
C GLU A 123 -2.15 -18.55 -0.97
N ILE A 124 -2.72 -17.51 -1.59
CA ILE A 124 -3.04 -16.24 -0.92
C ILE A 124 -4.08 -16.45 0.19
N LEU A 125 -5.18 -17.14 -0.10
CA LEU A 125 -6.23 -17.40 0.90
C LEU A 125 -5.70 -18.26 2.05
N ALA A 126 -4.94 -19.32 1.75
CA ALA A 126 -4.33 -20.16 2.76
C ALA A 126 -3.38 -19.36 3.67
N ALA A 127 -2.55 -18.48 3.10
CA ALA A 127 -1.64 -17.64 3.87
C ALA A 127 -2.39 -16.63 4.76
N ILE A 128 -3.43 -15.97 4.25
CA ILE A 128 -4.24 -15.00 5.01
C ILE A 128 -4.95 -15.68 6.17
N ASN A 129 -5.47 -16.90 5.96
CA ASN A 129 -6.10 -17.67 7.02
C ASN A 129 -5.10 -18.07 8.12
N ALA A 130 -3.91 -18.52 7.72
CA ALA A 130 -2.88 -19.00 8.65
C ALA A 130 -2.10 -17.89 9.39
N HIS A 131 -1.94 -16.70 8.79
CA HIS A 131 -1.07 -15.65 9.34
C HIS A 131 -1.83 -14.36 9.62
N PRO A 132 -1.46 -13.58 10.65
CA PRO A 132 -2.06 -12.27 10.89
C PRO A 132 -1.62 -11.21 9.86
N VAL A 133 -0.41 -11.34 9.30
CA VAL A 133 0.14 -10.43 8.30
C VAL A 133 0.62 -11.24 7.10
N VAL A 134 0.25 -10.84 5.89
CA VAL A 134 0.70 -11.45 4.62
C VAL A 134 1.17 -10.37 3.66
N ILE A 135 2.26 -10.64 2.95
CA ILE A 135 2.84 -9.73 1.97
C ILE A 135 2.65 -10.31 0.58
N ILE A 136 2.03 -9.55 -0.32
CA ILE A 136 1.79 -9.94 -1.71
C ILE A 136 2.62 -9.02 -2.62
N LYS A 137 3.60 -9.63 -3.30
CA LYS A 137 4.46 -8.96 -4.27
C LYS A 137 4.03 -9.32 -5.69
N GLY A 138 3.85 -8.32 -6.54
CA GLY A 138 3.53 -8.55 -7.94
C GLY A 138 3.55 -7.27 -8.75
N GLU A 139 3.98 -7.31 -10.01
CA GLU A 139 4.04 -6.11 -10.87
C GLU A 139 2.69 -5.38 -10.98
N THR A 140 2.72 -4.13 -11.43
CA THR A 140 1.51 -3.39 -11.78
C THR A 140 0.74 -4.13 -12.89
N GLY A 141 -0.59 -4.10 -12.82
CA GLY A 141 -1.45 -4.81 -13.78
C GLY A 141 -1.67 -6.30 -13.53
N CYS A 142 -1.04 -6.90 -12.51
CA CYS A 142 -1.24 -8.32 -12.20
C CYS A 142 -2.58 -8.66 -11.53
N GLY A 143 -3.34 -7.63 -11.12
CA GLY A 143 -4.68 -7.77 -10.52
C GLY A 143 -4.74 -7.78 -8.99
N LYS A 144 -3.65 -7.50 -8.26
CA LYS A 144 -3.62 -7.47 -6.77
C LYS A 144 -4.79 -6.67 -6.17
N THR A 145 -4.86 -5.39 -6.52
CA THR A 145 -5.76 -4.40 -5.94
C THR A 145 -7.24 -4.69 -6.16
N THR A 146 -7.58 -5.25 -7.33
CA THR A 146 -8.97 -5.60 -7.65
C THR A 146 -9.33 -6.99 -7.15
N GLN A 147 -8.44 -7.98 -7.30
CA GLN A 147 -8.81 -9.39 -7.12
C GLN A 147 -8.59 -9.93 -5.70
N VAL A 148 -7.55 -9.50 -4.98
CA VAL A 148 -7.25 -10.05 -3.64
C VAL A 148 -8.39 -9.78 -2.64
N PRO A 149 -8.91 -8.54 -2.50
CA PRO A 149 -10.05 -8.28 -1.61
C PRO A 149 -11.29 -9.08 -2.00
N GLN A 150 -11.50 -9.27 -3.30
CA GLN A 150 -12.58 -10.09 -3.85
C GLN A 150 -12.40 -11.59 -3.57
N TYR A 151 -11.18 -12.10 -3.42
CA TYR A 151 -10.94 -13.49 -3.04
C TYR A 151 -11.34 -13.72 -1.58
N ILE A 152 -10.94 -12.80 -0.71
CA ILE A 152 -11.27 -12.82 0.73
C ILE A 152 -12.79 -12.78 0.92
N LEU A 153 -13.46 -11.82 0.27
CA LEU A 153 -14.90 -11.65 0.40
C LEU A 153 -15.69 -12.87 -0.13
N ASP A 154 -15.22 -13.48 -1.23
CA ASP A 154 -15.83 -14.72 -1.74
C ASP A 154 -15.67 -15.92 -0.80
N GLU A 155 -14.55 -16.01 -0.08
CA GLU A 155 -14.35 -17.08 0.92
C GLU A 155 -15.28 -16.88 2.12
N ALA A 156 -15.45 -15.64 2.57
CA ALA A 156 -16.41 -15.31 3.61
C ALA A 156 -17.86 -15.60 3.18
N TYR A 157 -18.22 -15.22 1.94
CA TYR A 157 -19.50 -15.58 1.33
C TYR A 157 -19.76 -17.09 1.36
N LYS A 158 -18.79 -17.90 0.90
CA LYS A 158 -18.91 -19.36 0.87
C LYS A 158 -19.05 -20.00 2.24
N SER A 159 -18.48 -19.37 3.27
CA SER A 159 -18.52 -19.85 4.65
C SER A 159 -19.63 -19.20 5.49
N GLY A 160 -20.41 -18.27 4.91
CA GLY A 160 -21.46 -17.52 5.61
C GLY A 160 -20.94 -16.53 6.67
N LYS A 161 -19.63 -16.31 6.74
CA LYS A 161 -18.99 -15.51 7.80
C LYS A 161 -19.10 -14.02 7.52
N TYR A 162 -19.22 -13.21 8.58
CA TYR A 162 -19.07 -11.77 8.47
C TYR A 162 -17.67 -11.38 7.93
N CYS A 163 -17.64 -10.43 7.01
CA CYS A 163 -16.39 -9.93 6.41
C CYS A 163 -16.50 -8.45 6.08
N ASN A 164 -15.69 -7.64 6.75
CA ASN A 164 -15.53 -6.22 6.44
C ASN A 164 -14.09 -5.93 6.05
N ILE A 165 -13.88 -5.45 4.83
CA ILE A 165 -12.57 -5.23 4.22
C ILE A 165 -12.41 -3.75 3.91
N VAL A 166 -11.28 -3.17 4.31
CA VAL A 166 -10.83 -1.86 3.85
C VAL A 166 -9.55 -1.98 3.05
N VAL A 167 -9.48 -1.28 1.92
CA VAL A 167 -8.33 -1.24 1.03
C VAL A 167 -7.87 0.19 0.89
N THR A 168 -6.62 0.49 1.25
CA THR A 168 -6.07 1.82 1.05
C THR A 168 -5.59 2.00 -0.38
N GLN A 169 -5.62 3.25 -0.85
CA GLN A 169 -5.00 3.70 -2.09
C GLN A 169 -4.31 5.05 -1.82
N PRO A 170 -3.12 5.30 -2.39
CA PRO A 170 -2.42 6.57 -2.19
C PRO A 170 -3.17 7.74 -2.85
N ARG A 171 -3.87 7.49 -3.96
CA ARG A 171 -4.53 8.52 -4.77
C ARG A 171 -6.06 8.40 -4.73
N ARG A 172 -6.75 9.54 -4.60
CA ARG A 172 -8.22 9.61 -4.60
C ARG A 172 -8.85 9.00 -5.85
N ILE A 173 -8.30 9.33 -7.02
CA ILE A 173 -8.81 8.83 -8.32
C ILE A 173 -8.66 7.30 -8.44
N ALA A 174 -7.61 6.73 -7.84
CA ALA A 174 -7.40 5.29 -7.81
C ALA A 174 -8.48 4.62 -6.94
N ALA A 175 -8.72 5.10 -5.72
CA ALA A 175 -9.78 4.58 -4.85
C ALA A 175 -11.16 4.56 -5.53
N ILE A 176 -11.54 5.67 -6.16
CA ILE A 176 -12.83 5.80 -6.87
C ILE A 176 -12.90 4.84 -8.06
N SER A 177 -11.89 4.87 -8.94
CA SER A 177 -11.89 4.08 -10.18
C SER A 177 -11.85 2.58 -9.91
N ILE A 178 -11.09 2.14 -8.91
CA ILE A 178 -11.01 0.73 -8.51
C ILE A 178 -12.33 0.25 -7.92
N ALA A 179 -12.94 1.00 -6.99
CA ALA A 179 -14.24 0.63 -6.43
C ALA A 179 -15.30 0.48 -7.53
N ASN A 180 -15.36 1.44 -8.46
CA ASN A 180 -16.26 1.38 -9.60
C ASN A 180 -15.96 0.19 -10.51
N ARG A 181 -14.68 -0.11 -10.75
CA ARG A 181 -14.25 -1.27 -11.53
C ARG A 181 -14.69 -2.59 -10.90
N VAL A 182 -14.54 -2.74 -9.58
CA VAL A 182 -14.97 -3.94 -8.85
C VAL A 182 -16.49 -4.10 -8.89
N CYS A 183 -17.24 -3.01 -8.71
CA CYS A 183 -18.70 -3.02 -8.88
C CYS A 183 -19.11 -3.45 -10.29
N GLN A 184 -18.43 -2.96 -11.33
CA GLN A 184 -18.67 -3.38 -12.72
C GLN A 184 -18.36 -4.86 -12.94
N GLU A 185 -17.24 -5.37 -12.43
CA GLU A 185 -16.89 -6.79 -12.53
C GLU A 185 -17.97 -7.68 -11.92
N ARG A 186 -18.56 -7.25 -10.80
CA ARG A 186 -19.55 -8.02 -10.03
C ARG A 186 -21.01 -7.74 -10.38
N GLU A 187 -21.26 -6.80 -11.28
CA GLU A 187 -22.60 -6.27 -11.55
C GLU A 187 -23.30 -5.76 -10.27
N TRP A 188 -22.53 -5.21 -9.32
CA TRP A 188 -23.07 -4.58 -8.12
C TRP A 188 -23.42 -3.11 -8.39
N GLN A 189 -24.49 -2.64 -7.76
CA GLN A 189 -24.77 -1.21 -7.71
C GLN A 189 -23.66 -0.49 -6.94
N GLN A 190 -23.21 0.66 -7.46
CA GLN A 190 -22.18 1.45 -6.82
C GLN A 190 -22.60 1.87 -5.40
N ASN A 191 -21.64 1.90 -4.47
CA ASN A 191 -21.85 2.30 -3.07
C ASN A 191 -22.81 1.37 -2.30
N THR A 192 -22.88 0.09 -2.68
CA THR A 192 -23.58 -0.96 -1.90
C THR A 192 -22.56 -1.86 -1.21
N VAL A 193 -22.35 -3.09 -1.70
CA VAL A 193 -21.36 -4.07 -1.21
C VAL A 193 -19.94 -3.50 -1.29
N CYS A 194 -19.63 -2.87 -2.42
CA CYS A 194 -18.35 -2.23 -2.69
C CYS A 194 -18.53 -0.72 -2.83
N SER A 195 -17.71 0.04 -2.12
CA SER A 195 -17.83 1.50 -1.99
C SER A 195 -16.45 2.14 -1.86
N PHE A 196 -16.41 3.47 -1.85
CA PHE A 196 -15.18 4.22 -1.60
C PHE A 196 -15.38 5.39 -0.63
N GLN A 197 -14.30 5.82 0.02
CA GLN A 197 -14.28 7.03 0.85
C GLN A 197 -13.00 7.84 0.63
N VAL A 198 -13.14 9.10 0.23
CA VAL A 198 -11.99 9.97 -0.07
C VAL A 198 -12.18 11.38 0.50
N GLY A 199 -11.27 11.82 1.36
CA GLY A 199 -11.42 13.10 2.08
C GLY A 199 -12.77 13.16 2.81
N LEU A 200 -13.53 14.24 2.58
CA LEU A 200 -14.88 14.41 3.13
C LEU A 200 -15.98 13.72 2.30
N HIS A 201 -15.63 13.16 1.14
CA HIS A 201 -16.61 12.48 0.30
C HIS A 201 -16.82 11.06 0.80
N ARG A 202 -17.95 10.88 1.50
CA ARG A 202 -18.45 9.61 2.02
C ARG A 202 -19.84 9.35 1.45
N PRO A 203 -20.10 8.19 0.83
CA PRO A 203 -21.45 7.81 0.40
C PRO A 203 -22.43 7.74 1.59
N ASN A 204 -23.70 8.06 1.33
CA ASN A 204 -24.71 8.26 2.38
C ASN A 204 -25.09 6.98 3.16
N SER A 205 -24.84 5.79 2.62
CA SER A 205 -25.05 4.51 3.32
C SER A 205 -23.83 3.63 3.16
N LEU A 206 -23.19 3.28 4.28
CA LEU A 206 -22.10 2.30 4.36
C LEU A 206 -22.51 1.04 5.13
N GLU A 207 -23.78 0.93 5.55
CA GLU A 207 -24.26 -0.18 6.39
C GLU A 207 -24.12 -1.53 5.69
N ASP A 208 -24.42 -1.54 4.39
CA ASP A 208 -24.27 -2.71 3.52
C ASP A 208 -22.88 -2.84 2.90
N THR A 209 -21.94 -1.91 3.17
CA THR A 209 -20.59 -2.01 2.62
C THR A 209 -19.80 -3.11 3.33
N ARG A 210 -19.16 -3.97 2.53
CA ARG A 210 -18.25 -5.04 2.98
C ARG A 210 -16.85 -4.90 2.37
N LEU A 211 -16.72 -4.10 1.30
CA LEU A 211 -15.46 -3.75 0.67
C LEU A 211 -15.37 -2.23 0.46
N LEU A 212 -14.51 -1.58 1.24
CA LEU A 212 -14.31 -0.13 1.18
C LEU A 212 -12.93 0.20 0.61
N TYR A 213 -12.88 0.92 -0.51
CA TYR A 213 -11.64 1.53 -1.00
C TYR A 213 -11.50 2.95 -0.47
N CYS A 214 -10.41 3.29 0.21
CA CYS A 214 -10.23 4.63 0.76
C CYS A 214 -8.83 5.18 0.57
N THR A 215 -8.65 6.48 0.75
CA THR A 215 -7.30 7.04 0.79
C THR A 215 -6.60 6.69 2.10
N THR A 216 -5.27 6.52 2.07
CA THR A 216 -4.45 6.24 3.27
C THR A 216 -4.77 7.16 4.45
N GLY A 217 -4.90 8.47 4.20
CA GLY A 217 -5.24 9.45 5.25
C GLY A 217 -6.63 9.27 5.88
N VAL A 218 -7.61 8.74 5.12
CA VAL A 218 -8.96 8.45 5.66
C VAL A 218 -8.89 7.29 6.64
N LEU A 219 -8.21 6.19 6.27
CA LEU A 219 -8.05 5.06 7.19
C LEU A 219 -7.22 5.47 8.41
N LEU A 220 -6.12 6.19 8.22
CA LEU A 220 -5.27 6.65 9.32
C LEU A 220 -6.07 7.49 10.34
N ASN A 221 -6.85 8.47 9.87
CA ASN A 221 -7.70 9.28 10.74
C ASN A 221 -8.75 8.43 11.48
N ASN A 222 -9.39 7.48 10.78
CA ASN A 222 -10.36 6.57 11.41
C ASN A 222 -9.71 5.73 12.53
N LEU A 223 -8.50 5.21 12.31
CA LEU A 223 -7.80 4.39 13.30
C LEU A 223 -7.29 5.21 14.50
N ILE A 224 -6.87 6.46 14.28
CA ILE A 224 -6.48 7.38 15.36
C ILE A 224 -7.68 7.69 16.26
N ASN A 225 -8.85 7.95 15.66
CA ASN A 225 -10.06 8.28 16.41
C ASN A 225 -10.63 7.07 17.15
N ASN A 226 -10.70 5.92 16.48
CA ASN A 226 -11.31 4.71 17.04
C ASN A 226 -10.35 3.92 17.95
N LYS A 227 -9.03 4.08 17.77
CA LYS A 227 -7.97 3.40 18.54
C LYS A 227 -8.07 1.86 18.51
N THR A 228 -8.65 1.32 17.44
CA THR A 228 -8.83 -0.12 17.21
C THR A 228 -8.90 -0.42 15.72
N LEU A 229 -8.45 -1.61 15.31
CA LEU A 229 -8.63 -2.13 13.95
C LEU A 229 -9.92 -2.96 13.82
N THR A 230 -10.57 -3.32 14.94
CA THR A 230 -11.66 -4.31 15.01
C THR A 230 -12.93 -3.95 14.23
N HIS A 231 -13.04 -2.71 13.74
CA HIS A 231 -14.10 -2.35 12.80
C HIS A 231 -13.99 -3.14 11.49
N TYR A 232 -12.78 -3.56 11.12
CA TYR A 232 -12.49 -4.34 9.93
C TYR A 232 -12.05 -5.76 10.30
N THR A 233 -12.46 -6.73 9.50
CA THR A 233 -11.92 -8.10 9.56
C THR A 233 -10.58 -8.20 8.84
N HIS A 234 -10.45 -7.45 7.74
CA HIS A 234 -9.25 -7.44 6.89
C HIS A 234 -8.90 -5.99 6.53
N ILE A 235 -7.62 -5.65 6.66
CA ILE A 235 -7.07 -4.36 6.23
C ILE A 235 -6.02 -4.64 5.15
N VAL A 236 -6.25 -4.07 3.97
CA VAL A 236 -5.34 -4.19 2.83
C VAL A 236 -4.62 -2.86 2.65
N LEU A 237 -3.31 -2.85 2.88
CA LEU A 237 -2.45 -1.71 2.62
C LEU A 237 -1.82 -1.88 1.25
N ASP A 238 -2.36 -1.17 0.25
CA ASP A 238 -1.89 -1.26 -1.12
C ASP A 238 -0.85 -0.19 -1.45
N GLU A 239 -0.06 -0.45 -2.49
CA GLU A 239 0.95 0.48 -2.99
C GLU A 239 1.94 0.94 -1.90
N VAL A 240 2.26 0.08 -0.93
CA VAL A 240 3.19 0.41 0.19
C VAL A 240 4.60 0.78 -0.28
N HIS A 241 4.88 0.61 -1.57
CA HIS A 241 6.11 1.02 -2.22
C HIS A 241 6.22 2.49 -2.58
N GLU A 242 5.12 3.24 -2.56
CA GLU A 242 5.17 4.68 -2.80
C GLU A 242 5.80 5.45 -1.62
N ARG A 243 6.04 4.78 -0.45
CA ARG A 243 6.66 5.35 0.77
C ARG A 243 6.18 6.77 1.10
N ASP A 244 4.87 6.99 1.01
CA ASP A 244 4.24 8.24 1.41
C ASP A 244 4.23 8.37 2.94
N GLN A 245 4.35 9.60 3.45
CA GLN A 245 4.37 9.89 4.88
C GLN A 245 3.14 9.30 5.60
N ASN A 246 1.95 9.39 4.99
CA ASN A 246 0.74 8.83 5.62
C ASN A 246 0.77 7.31 5.66
N MET A 247 1.39 6.66 4.67
CA MET A 247 1.50 5.20 4.64
C MET A 247 2.43 4.72 5.75
N ASP A 248 3.56 5.38 5.95
CA ASP A 248 4.50 5.03 7.01
C ASP A 248 3.87 5.20 8.40
N PHE A 249 3.14 6.31 8.64
CA PHE A 249 2.39 6.48 9.89
C PHE A 249 1.29 5.42 10.06
N LEU A 250 0.59 5.08 8.98
CA LEU A 250 -0.42 4.04 9.01
C LEU A 250 0.17 2.67 9.37
N LEU A 251 1.34 2.33 8.84
CA LEU A 251 2.05 1.09 9.18
C LEU A 251 2.40 1.03 10.66
N ILE A 252 2.88 2.14 11.24
CA ILE A 252 3.17 2.25 12.68
C ILE A 252 1.91 2.02 13.51
N VAL A 253 0.81 2.72 13.18
CA VAL A 253 -0.47 2.61 13.89
C VAL A 253 -1.04 1.20 13.79
N VAL A 254 -1.06 0.62 12.58
CA VAL A 254 -1.56 -0.75 12.34
C VAL A 254 -0.74 -1.76 13.11
N ARG A 255 0.60 -1.69 13.04
CA ARG A 255 1.48 -2.61 13.76
C ARG A 255 1.24 -2.56 15.27
N ARG A 256 1.10 -1.37 15.84
CA ARG A 256 0.86 -1.20 17.28
C ARG A 256 -0.52 -1.70 17.70
N LEU A 257 -1.57 -1.38 16.96
CA LEU A 257 -2.93 -1.83 17.28
C LEU A 257 -3.08 -3.35 17.10
N LEU A 258 -2.44 -3.93 16.09
CA LEU A 258 -2.40 -5.38 15.87
C LEU A 258 -1.75 -6.11 17.06
N ALA A 259 -0.66 -5.56 17.60
CA ALA A 259 0.04 -6.11 18.76
C ALA A 259 -0.80 -6.09 20.06
N THR A 260 -1.58 -5.02 20.22
CA THR A 260 -2.24 -4.69 21.48
C THR A 260 -3.65 -5.26 21.56
N ASN A 261 -4.60 -4.63 20.85
CA ASN A 261 -6.03 -4.86 21.05
C ASN A 261 -6.75 -5.47 19.83
N SER A 262 -6.07 -5.68 18.70
CA SER A 262 -6.68 -6.06 17.42
C SER A 262 -6.09 -7.31 16.78
N ARG A 263 -5.69 -8.31 17.57
CA ARG A 263 -4.93 -9.49 17.12
C ARG A 263 -5.64 -10.37 16.09
N HIS A 264 -6.97 -10.36 16.06
CA HIS A 264 -7.76 -11.17 15.13
C HIS A 264 -7.88 -10.55 13.74
N VAL A 265 -7.48 -9.28 13.56
CA VAL A 265 -7.57 -8.58 12.28
C VAL A 265 -6.46 -9.04 11.35
N LYS A 266 -6.81 -9.33 10.10
CA LYS A 266 -5.86 -9.76 9.07
C LYS A 266 -5.31 -8.56 8.31
N ILE A 267 -3.99 -8.44 8.21
CA ILE A 267 -3.30 -7.37 7.49
C ILE A 267 -2.68 -7.93 6.20
N ILE A 268 -2.97 -7.30 5.08
CA ILE A 268 -2.44 -7.67 3.77
C ILE A 268 -1.66 -6.48 3.23
N LEU A 269 -0.36 -6.64 3.03
CA LEU A 269 0.50 -5.63 2.41
C LEU A 269 0.67 -5.98 0.94
N MET A 270 0.34 -5.05 0.04
CA MET A 270 0.49 -5.27 -1.41
C MET A 270 1.50 -4.29 -2.00
N SER A 271 2.42 -4.82 -2.81
CA SER A 271 3.53 -4.04 -3.36
C SER A 271 3.93 -4.48 -4.76
N ALA A 272 4.30 -3.51 -5.62
CA ALA A 272 4.80 -3.79 -6.95
C ALA A 272 6.33 -3.92 -7.03
N THR A 273 7.06 -3.04 -6.35
CA THR A 273 8.50 -2.84 -6.60
C THR A 273 9.38 -2.93 -5.36
N ILE A 274 8.81 -3.01 -4.15
CA ILE A 274 9.60 -2.95 -2.91
C ILE A 274 10.31 -4.26 -2.56
N ASP A 275 11.33 -4.09 -1.71
CA ASP A 275 11.95 -5.13 -0.89
C ASP A 275 10.94 -5.69 0.12
N ALA A 276 10.16 -6.69 -0.32
CA ALA A 276 9.19 -7.39 0.52
C ALA A 276 9.82 -7.97 1.80
N LYS A 277 11.15 -8.16 1.80
CA LYS A 277 11.90 -8.59 2.97
C LYS A 277 11.90 -7.53 4.06
N GLU A 278 12.12 -6.26 3.74
CA GLU A 278 12.11 -5.18 4.75
C GLU A 278 10.74 -5.06 5.44
N LEU A 279 9.65 -5.21 4.69
CA LEU A 279 8.29 -5.25 5.25
C LEU A 279 8.06 -6.51 6.10
N SER A 280 8.55 -7.66 5.65
CA SER A 280 8.49 -8.91 6.41
C SER A 280 9.23 -8.76 7.75
N ASP A 281 10.46 -8.25 7.71
CA ASP A 281 11.30 -8.02 8.88
C ASP A 281 10.65 -7.00 9.83
N TYR A 282 10.02 -5.96 9.28
CA TYR A 282 9.26 -4.98 10.06
C TYR A 282 8.10 -5.63 10.83
N PHE A 283 7.29 -6.49 10.19
CA PHE A 283 6.15 -7.15 10.85
C PHE A 283 6.51 -8.47 11.57
N THR A 284 7.78 -8.87 11.59
CA THR A 284 8.21 -10.10 12.27
C THR A 284 8.04 -9.98 13.78
N THR A 285 7.43 -11.01 14.37
CA THR A 285 7.35 -11.23 15.82
C THR A 285 8.04 -12.54 16.19
N THR A 286 8.19 -12.81 17.48
CA THR A 286 8.75 -14.09 17.98
C THR A 286 7.99 -15.32 17.48
N ASN A 287 6.68 -15.20 17.26
CA ASN A 287 5.80 -16.33 16.95
C ASN A 287 5.38 -16.38 15.47
N SER A 288 5.64 -15.33 14.70
CA SER A 288 5.16 -15.24 13.31
C SER A 288 6.10 -14.43 12.44
N ILE A 289 6.51 -15.04 11.33
CA ILE A 289 7.22 -14.38 10.23
C ILE A 289 6.21 -14.21 9.08
N PRO A 290 5.89 -12.97 8.65
CA PRO A 290 4.94 -12.75 7.57
C PRO A 290 5.38 -13.42 6.26
N PRO A 291 4.57 -14.30 5.65
CA PRO A 291 4.93 -14.90 4.37
C PRO A 291 4.90 -13.88 3.23
N VAL A 292 5.84 -14.01 2.30
CA VAL A 292 5.91 -13.21 1.07
C VAL A 292 5.47 -14.07 -0.11
N ILE A 293 4.29 -13.78 -0.66
CA ILE A 293 3.78 -14.43 -1.87
C ILE A 293 4.17 -13.57 -3.06
N THR A 294 5.01 -14.13 -3.93
CA THR A 294 5.41 -13.45 -5.17
C THR A 294 4.65 -14.00 -6.37
N THR A 295 4.09 -13.10 -7.15
CA THR A 295 3.46 -13.41 -8.43
C THR A 295 4.45 -13.14 -9.55
N ASN A 296 4.74 -14.18 -10.32
CA ASN A 296 5.61 -14.07 -11.49
C ASN A 296 4.75 -13.64 -12.68
N HIS A 297 5.09 -12.50 -13.30
CA HIS A 297 4.40 -12.04 -14.50
C HIS A 297 5.19 -12.40 -15.76
N ARG A 298 4.48 -12.91 -16.77
CA ARG A 298 4.75 -12.54 -18.18
C ARG A 298 3.88 -11.31 -18.45
N ARG A 299 4.48 -10.13 -18.69
CA ARG A 299 3.70 -8.93 -19.01
C ARG A 299 2.79 -9.20 -20.20
N LYS A 300 1.54 -8.72 -20.14
CA LYS A 300 0.56 -8.87 -21.23
C LYS A 300 1.04 -8.20 -22.54
N HIS A 301 1.86 -7.15 -22.40
CA HIS A 301 2.47 -6.42 -23.50
C HIS A 301 3.97 -6.24 -23.25
N SER A 302 4.78 -6.32 -24.30
CA SER A 302 6.22 -6.02 -24.23
C SER A 302 6.42 -4.54 -23.96
N ILE A 303 7.26 -4.22 -22.98
CA ILE A 303 7.68 -2.84 -22.71
C ILE A 303 9.10 -2.71 -23.23
N GLU A 304 9.25 -1.94 -24.31
CA GLU A 304 10.55 -1.52 -24.81
C GLU A 304 10.98 -0.25 -24.10
N LYS A 305 12.24 -0.20 -23.67
CA LYS A 305 12.82 0.95 -22.96
C LYS A 305 13.92 1.53 -23.82
N PHE A 306 13.83 2.82 -24.07
CA PHE A 306 14.85 3.58 -24.78
C PHE A 306 15.41 4.65 -23.85
N TYR A 307 16.73 4.69 -23.71
CA TYR A 307 17.44 5.73 -22.99
C TYR A 307 17.91 6.83 -23.96
N ARG A 308 18.30 8.00 -23.43
CA ARG A 308 18.66 9.17 -24.24
C ARG A 308 19.74 8.87 -25.29
N ASP A 309 20.74 8.10 -24.91
CA ASP A 309 21.85 7.64 -25.74
C ASP A 309 21.39 6.70 -26.87
N GLN A 310 20.31 5.97 -26.65
CA GLN A 310 19.70 5.08 -27.64
C GLN A 310 18.81 5.83 -28.64
N LEU A 311 18.43 7.07 -28.35
CA LEU A 311 17.73 7.99 -29.25
C LEU A 311 18.72 8.76 -30.16
N GLY A 312 19.76 8.07 -30.64
CA GLY A 312 20.96 8.65 -31.28
C GLY A 312 20.74 9.45 -32.58
N SER A 313 19.52 9.52 -33.10
CA SER A 313 19.15 10.41 -34.21
C SER A 313 18.79 11.85 -33.77
N ILE A 314 18.73 12.13 -32.47
CA ILE A 314 18.47 13.48 -31.94
C ILE A 314 19.79 14.21 -31.67
N ILE A 315 20.00 15.32 -32.37
CA ILE A 315 20.97 16.34 -31.93
C ILE A 315 20.34 17.06 -30.73
N TRP A 316 20.80 16.69 -29.54
CA TRP A 316 20.48 17.38 -28.29
C TRP A 316 21.45 18.55 -28.13
N ASN A 317 20.94 19.77 -28.01
CA ASN A 317 21.81 20.92 -27.71
C ASN A 317 22.06 20.96 -26.19
N GLU A 318 23.21 21.46 -25.74
CA GLU A 318 23.51 21.60 -24.30
C GLU A 318 22.50 22.52 -23.58
N GLU A 319 21.94 23.49 -24.29
CA GLU A 319 20.85 24.36 -23.82
C GLU A 319 19.52 23.63 -23.60
N ASP A 320 19.34 22.43 -24.18
CA ASP A 320 18.14 21.60 -23.97
C ASP A 320 18.16 20.87 -22.60
N VAL A 321 19.24 21.02 -21.82
CA VAL A 321 19.48 20.30 -20.55
C VAL A 321 19.80 21.26 -19.38
N GLY A 322 19.67 22.57 -19.59
CA GLY A 322 20.18 23.61 -18.70
C GLY A 322 19.68 23.50 -17.25
N HIS A 323 20.60 23.54 -16.30
CA HIS A 323 20.33 23.61 -14.86
C HIS A 323 19.44 24.82 -14.54
N GLN A 324 18.19 24.56 -14.16
CA GLN A 324 17.22 25.61 -13.83
C GLN A 324 17.24 25.96 -12.34
N GLN A 325 17.21 27.26 -12.04
CA GLN A 325 16.95 27.79 -10.70
C GLN A 325 15.44 28.03 -10.45
N VAL A 326 14.61 28.06 -11.51
CA VAL A 326 13.18 28.38 -11.44
C VAL A 326 12.37 27.25 -12.12
N PRO A 327 11.31 26.72 -11.46
CA PRO A 327 10.47 25.67 -12.02
C PRO A 327 9.52 26.24 -13.08
N GLU A 328 9.95 26.27 -14.34
CA GLU A 328 9.13 26.65 -15.49
C GLU A 328 9.44 25.76 -16.71
N ILE A 329 8.43 25.51 -17.55
CA ILE A 329 8.63 24.80 -18.82
C ILE A 329 9.14 25.80 -19.86
N ASN A 330 10.45 25.77 -20.13
CA ASN A 330 11.06 26.66 -21.09
C ASN A 330 10.80 26.23 -22.54
N LYS A 331 11.12 27.11 -23.50
CA LYS A 331 10.99 26.83 -24.94
C LYS A 331 11.81 25.62 -25.40
N HIS A 332 12.88 25.28 -24.69
CA HIS A 332 13.73 24.13 -24.97
C HIS A 332 13.07 22.81 -24.59
N GLY A 333 12.38 22.75 -23.45
CA GLY A 333 11.56 21.60 -23.03
C GLY A 333 10.48 21.28 -24.07
N TYR A 334 9.76 22.29 -24.56
CA TYR A 334 8.82 22.09 -25.67
C TYR A 334 9.49 21.57 -26.95
N ARG A 335 10.67 22.09 -27.30
CA ARG A 335 11.43 21.59 -28.47
C ARG A 335 11.88 20.15 -28.29
N ALA A 336 12.35 19.78 -27.10
CA ALA A 336 12.71 18.42 -26.74
C ALA A 336 11.52 17.47 -26.83
N ALA A 337 10.35 17.86 -26.29
CA ALA A 337 9.12 17.10 -26.43
C ALA A 337 8.75 16.86 -27.90
N VAL A 338 8.74 17.90 -28.74
CA VAL A 338 8.45 17.76 -30.17
C VAL A 338 9.42 16.82 -30.86
N LYS A 339 10.72 16.91 -30.57
CA LYS A 339 11.74 15.98 -31.11
C LYS A 339 11.43 14.53 -30.70
N ILE A 340 11.08 14.29 -29.43
CA ILE A 340 10.72 12.96 -28.92
C ILE A 340 9.47 12.41 -29.63
N ILE A 341 8.43 13.23 -29.79
CA ILE A 341 7.19 12.83 -30.50
C ILE A 341 7.50 12.38 -31.92
N VAL A 342 8.29 13.16 -32.67
CA VAL A 342 8.67 12.83 -34.05
C VAL A 342 9.45 11.52 -34.13
N ILE A 343 10.28 11.21 -33.13
CA ILE A 343 10.97 9.92 -33.09
C ILE A 343 10.02 8.77 -32.83
N ILE A 344 9.17 8.90 -31.82
CA ILE A 344 8.18 7.86 -31.49
C ILE A 344 7.30 7.58 -32.72
N ASP A 345 6.84 8.64 -33.41
CA ASP A 345 6.05 8.51 -34.63
C ASP A 345 6.81 7.79 -35.76
N ASN A 346 8.09 8.11 -35.96
CA ASN A 346 8.93 7.41 -36.94
C ASN A 346 9.21 5.95 -36.57
N MET A 347 9.35 5.64 -35.27
CA MET A 347 9.51 4.27 -34.78
C MET A 347 8.23 3.46 -35.02
N GLU A 348 7.06 4.04 -34.73
CA GLU A 348 5.75 3.43 -35.00
C GLU A 348 5.53 3.18 -36.49
N ARG A 349 5.88 4.13 -37.37
CA ARG A 349 5.83 3.93 -38.83
C ARG A 349 6.69 2.74 -39.27
N LYS A 350 7.94 2.66 -38.79
CA LYS A 350 8.84 1.55 -39.13
C LYS A 350 8.30 0.21 -38.64
N ALA A 351 7.73 0.18 -37.43
CA ALA A 351 7.11 -1.03 -36.87
C ALA A 351 5.88 -1.46 -37.67
N ALA A 352 5.01 -0.52 -38.09
CA ALA A 352 3.83 -0.82 -38.91
C ALA A 352 4.20 -1.39 -40.28
N ILE A 353 5.26 -0.85 -40.92
CA ILE A 353 5.80 -1.38 -42.18
C ILE A 353 6.29 -2.83 -42.00
N GLN A 354 6.90 -3.15 -40.87
CA GLN A 354 7.39 -4.50 -40.56
C GLN A 354 6.26 -5.47 -40.20
N SER A 355 5.20 -5.01 -39.52
CA SER A 355 4.08 -5.84 -39.09
C SER A 355 2.98 -6.02 -40.16
N ARG A 356 3.09 -5.35 -41.32
CA ARG A 356 2.07 -5.29 -42.39
C ARG A 356 0.71 -4.74 -41.93
N GLN A 357 0.66 -4.02 -40.80
CA GLN A 357 -0.52 -3.30 -40.35
C GLN A 357 -0.56 -1.90 -40.96
N SER A 358 -1.76 -1.36 -41.19
CA SER A 358 -1.91 0.01 -41.68
C SER A 358 -1.50 1.01 -40.59
N TYR A 359 -0.61 1.94 -40.91
CA TYR A 359 -0.18 2.99 -40.00
C TYR A 359 -1.35 3.88 -39.54
N ASP A 360 -2.37 4.09 -40.39
CA ASP A 360 -3.60 4.82 -40.03
C ASP A 360 -4.44 4.11 -38.96
N GLU A 361 -4.33 2.78 -38.84
CA GLU A 361 -4.97 2.04 -37.75
C GLU A 361 -4.17 2.17 -36.45
N ALA A 362 -2.83 2.18 -36.53
CA ALA A 362 -1.98 2.38 -35.36
C ALA A 362 -2.18 3.76 -34.70
N LEU A 363 -2.34 4.82 -35.52
CA LEU A 363 -2.63 6.18 -35.04
C LEU A 363 -3.96 6.30 -34.27
N ARG A 364 -4.93 5.41 -34.51
CA ARG A 364 -6.23 5.45 -33.80
C ARG A 364 -6.16 4.98 -32.35
N TYR A 365 -5.09 4.29 -31.96
CA TYR A 365 -4.95 3.68 -30.64
C TYR A 365 -3.69 4.12 -29.87
N GLY A 366 -2.76 4.82 -30.52
CA GLY A 366 -1.54 5.34 -29.91
C GLY A 366 -1.78 6.62 -29.11
N ALA A 367 -1.11 6.75 -27.96
CA ALA A 367 -1.07 7.99 -27.19
C ALA A 367 0.36 8.22 -26.68
N VAL A 368 0.88 9.44 -26.86
CA VAL A 368 2.20 9.84 -26.37
C VAL A 368 2.01 10.78 -25.18
N LEU A 369 2.53 10.40 -24.02
CA LEU A 369 2.53 11.23 -22.81
C LEU A 369 3.96 11.68 -22.53
N ILE A 370 4.17 13.00 -22.48
CA ILE A 370 5.47 13.60 -22.18
C ILE A 370 5.35 14.42 -20.89
N PHE A 371 6.26 14.14 -19.96
CA PHE A 371 6.44 14.91 -18.73
C PHE A 371 7.62 15.86 -18.96
N LEU A 372 7.35 17.17 -18.93
CA LEU A 372 8.33 18.24 -19.09
C LEU A 372 8.66 18.90 -17.75
#